data_AF-A0A1E1WCR5-F1
#
_entry.id   AF-A0A1E1WCR5-F1
#
_cell.length_a   1.000
_cell.length_b   1.000
_cell.length_c   1.000
_cell.angle_alpha   90.00
_cell.angle_beta   90.00
_cell.angle_gamma   90.00
#
_symmetry.space_group_name_H-M   'P 1'
#
loop_
_entity.id
_entity.type
_entity.pdbx_description
1 polymer ?
#
loop_
_entity_poly.entity_id
_entity_poly.type
_entity_poly.pdbx_seq_one_letter_code
_entity_poly.pdbx_strand_id
1 'polypeptide(L)'
;DTIFKDFYKIKREAIVFQYTDWEEITDGYLNQKMIADIVGDYFFVCPTNYFAEILADAGVEVYYYYFTHRTSTSLWGEWMGVMHGDEMEYVFGHPLNMSLQYHTRERDLAAHIMQSFTRFALTGKPHKPDEKWPLYSRASP
;
A
#
# COMPACT_ATOMS: atom_id res chain seq x y z
N ASP A 1 -3.32 16.56 -19.94
CA ASP A 1 -4.66 16.17 -20.45
C ASP A 1 -4.94 14.67 -20.57
N THR A 2 -4.09 13.79 -20.03
CA THR A 2 -4.28 12.33 -20.16
C THR A 2 -4.98 11.70 -18.96
N ILE A 3 -4.61 12.07 -17.72
CA ILE A 3 -5.18 11.53 -16.48
C ILE A 3 -6.21 12.54 -15.93
N PHE A 4 -7.34 12.05 -15.39
CA PHE A 4 -8.47 12.86 -14.89
C PHE A 4 -9.10 13.83 -15.90
N LYS A 5 -8.98 13.56 -17.21
CA LYS A 5 -9.47 14.44 -18.29
C LYS A 5 -10.96 14.78 -18.19
N ASP A 6 -11.76 13.86 -17.64
CA ASP A 6 -13.22 14.00 -17.53
C ASP A 6 -13.63 14.80 -16.28
N PHE A 7 -12.68 15.22 -15.44
CA PHE A 7 -12.97 16.03 -14.25
C PHE A 7 -13.17 17.50 -14.61
N TYR A 8 -14.12 18.13 -13.92
CA TYR A 8 -14.30 19.58 -13.94
C TYR A 8 -12.98 20.29 -13.67
N LYS A 9 -12.78 21.44 -14.32
CA LYS A 9 -11.57 22.25 -14.20
C LYS A 9 -11.18 22.51 -12.74
N ILE A 10 -12.13 22.91 -11.90
CA ILE A 10 -11.88 23.20 -10.48
C ILE A 10 -11.38 21.97 -9.70
N LYS A 11 -11.86 20.76 -10.03
CA LYS A 11 -11.36 19.53 -9.41
C LYS A 11 -9.92 19.24 -9.85
N ARG A 12 -9.61 19.44 -11.13
CA ARG A 12 -8.24 19.27 -11.65
C ARG A 12 -7.27 20.26 -11.01
N GLU A 13 -7.68 21.52 -10.85
CA GLU A 13 -6.87 22.55 -10.20
C GLU A 13 -6.61 22.23 -8.73
N ALA A 14 -7.62 21.74 -8.00
CA ALA A 14 -7.45 21.29 -6.62
C ALA A 14 -6.49 20.08 -6.50
N ILE A 15 -6.58 19.12 -7.43
CA ILE A 15 -5.66 17.97 -7.48
C ILE A 15 -4.23 18.44 -7.72
N VAL A 16 -4.02 19.28 -8.75
CA VAL A 16 -2.69 19.84 -9.03
C VAL A 16 -2.16 20.58 -7.80
N PHE A 17 -3.00 21.38 -7.14
CA PHE A 17 -2.58 22.12 -5.95
C PHE A 17 -2.13 21.21 -4.80
N GLN A 18 -2.87 20.12 -4.56
CA GLN A 18 -2.60 19.16 -3.48
C GLN A 18 -1.31 18.34 -3.72
N TYR A 19 -1.03 17.99 -4.98
CA TYR A 19 0.10 17.14 -5.37
C TYR A 19 1.22 17.94 -6.07
N THR A 20 1.33 19.23 -5.77
CA THR A 20 2.49 20.04 -6.17
C THR A 20 3.42 20.16 -4.97
N ASP A 21 4.68 19.80 -5.16
CA ASP A 21 5.73 20.22 -4.23
C ASP A 21 6.00 21.71 -4.46
N TRP A 22 5.53 22.55 -3.54
CA TRP A 22 5.64 24.00 -3.65
C TRP A 22 7.04 24.54 -3.36
N GLU A 23 7.92 23.73 -2.77
CA GLU A 23 9.33 24.08 -2.54
C GLU A 23 10.15 23.81 -3.80
N GLU A 24 9.85 22.72 -4.52
CA GLU A 24 10.63 22.22 -5.66
C GLU A 24 9.79 22.00 -6.94
N ILE A 25 9.02 23.02 -7.34
CA ILE A 25 8.00 22.94 -8.43
C ILE A 25 8.58 22.47 -9.78
N THR A 26 9.87 22.74 -10.05
CA THR A 26 10.53 22.39 -11.32
C THR A 26 11.23 21.04 -11.31
N ASP A 27 11.26 20.33 -10.19
CA ASP A 27 11.90 19.01 -10.11
C ASP A 27 11.04 17.96 -10.84
N GLY A 28 11.58 17.43 -11.95
CA GLY A 28 10.88 16.44 -12.76
C GLY A 28 10.68 15.09 -12.05
N TYR A 29 11.59 14.69 -11.16
CA TYR A 29 11.47 13.45 -10.38
C TYR A 29 10.40 13.57 -9.30
N LEU A 30 10.35 14.71 -8.60
CA LEU A 30 9.29 14.96 -7.62
C LEU A 30 7.93 15.06 -8.32
N ASN A 31 7.83 15.76 -9.45
CA ASN A 31 6.61 15.81 -10.24
C ASN A 31 6.16 14.41 -10.72
N GLN A 32 7.10 13.56 -11.16
CA GLN A 32 6.80 12.17 -11.52
C GLN A 32 6.23 11.39 -10.33
N LYS A 33 6.86 11.51 -9.16
CA LYS A 33 6.40 10.86 -7.93
C LYS A 33 5.02 11.34 -7.52
N MET A 34 4.76 12.65 -7.54
CA MET A 34 3.46 13.22 -7.18
C MET A 34 2.33 12.73 -8.11
N ILE A 35 2.62 12.51 -9.40
CA ILE A 35 1.68 11.89 -10.33
C ILE A 35 1.40 10.42 -9.95
N ALA A 36 2.42 9.67 -9.54
CA ALA A 36 2.24 8.31 -9.04
C ALA A 36 1.40 8.29 -7.75
N ASP A 37 1.66 9.22 -6.83
CA ASP A 37 0.94 9.33 -5.56
C ASP A 37 -0.55 9.65 -5.77
N ILE A 38 -0.92 10.63 -6.62
CA ILE A 38 -2.36 10.90 -6.89
C ILE A 38 -3.06 9.72 -7.56
N VAL A 39 -2.39 9.00 -8.45
CA VAL A 39 -2.98 7.80 -9.08
C VAL A 39 -3.16 6.70 -8.04
N GLY A 40 -2.15 6.44 -7.20
CA GLY A 40 -2.23 5.47 -6.11
C GLY A 40 -3.32 5.81 -5.11
N ASP A 41 -3.37 7.07 -4.67
CA ASP A 41 -4.34 7.57 -3.70
C ASP A 41 -5.77 7.50 -4.24
N TYR A 42 -6.01 8.04 -5.44
CA TYR A 42 -7.35 8.12 -5.99
C TYR A 42 -7.92 6.74 -6.33
N PHE A 43 -7.13 5.84 -6.91
CA PHE A 43 -7.63 4.56 -7.41
C PHE A 43 -7.55 3.42 -6.40
N PHE A 44 -6.67 3.49 -5.39
CA PHE A 44 -6.40 2.35 -4.50
C PHE A 44 -6.45 2.72 -3.02
N VAL A 45 -5.60 3.65 -2.55
CA VAL A 45 -5.41 3.90 -1.11
C VAL A 45 -6.65 4.55 -0.49
N CYS A 46 -7.12 5.68 -1.02
CA CYS A 46 -8.27 6.38 -0.45
C CYS A 46 -9.58 5.55 -0.54
N PRO A 47 -9.91 4.86 -1.65
CA PRO A 47 -11.08 3.97 -1.68
C PRO A 47 -11.01 2.85 -0.65
N THR A 48 -9.83 2.22 -0.46
CA THR A 48 -9.65 1.14 0.52
C THR A 48 -9.75 1.66 1.96
N ASN A 49 -9.16 2.83 2.25
CA ASN A 49 -9.32 3.51 3.54
C ASN A 49 -10.80 3.83 3.83
N TYR A 50 -11.51 4.40 2.86
CA TYR A 50 -12.92 4.73 3.01
C TYR A 50 -13.79 3.48 3.25
N PHE A 51 -13.48 2.37 2.57
CA PHE A 51 -14.17 1.11 2.81
C PHE A 51 -13.89 0.54 4.21
N ALA A 52 -12.64 0.57 4.66
CA ALA A 52 -12.25 0.16 6.00
C ALA A 52 -12.96 0.99 7.08
N GLU A 53 -13.08 2.30 6.85
CA GLU A 53 -13.80 3.23 7.71
C GLU A 53 -15.29 2.89 7.81
N ILE A 54 -15.97 2.66 6.68
CA ILE A 54 -17.38 2.26 6.67
C ILE A 54 -17.59 0.96 7.47
N LEU A 55 -16.71 -0.02 7.29
CA LEU A 55 -16.80 -1.30 8.01
C LEU A 55 -16.56 -1.13 9.51
N ALA A 56 -15.56 -0.36 9.90
CA ALA A 56 -15.25 -0.09 11.30
C ALA A 56 -16.38 0.69 11.99
N ASP A 57 -16.94 1.71 11.34
CA ASP A 57 -18.09 2.48 11.84
C ASP A 57 -19.35 1.61 11.99
N ALA A 58 -19.48 0.55 11.18
CA ALA A 58 -20.54 -0.46 11.30
C ALA A 58 -20.28 -1.51 12.41
N GLY A 59 -19.17 -1.40 13.15
CA GLY A 59 -18.81 -2.30 14.25
C GLY A 59 -18.07 -3.58 13.83
N VAL A 60 -17.59 -3.66 12.58
CA VAL A 60 -16.74 -4.77 12.14
C VAL A 60 -15.32 -4.59 12.68
N GLU A 61 -14.71 -5.65 13.20
CA GLU A 61 -13.30 -5.66 13.55
C GLU A 61 -12.44 -5.65 12.27
N VAL A 62 -11.93 -4.46 11.90
CA VAL A 62 -11.10 -4.27 10.72
C VAL A 62 -9.62 -4.24 11.11
N TYR A 63 -8.79 -4.97 10.37
CA TYR A 63 -7.34 -4.86 10.43
C TYR A 63 -6.84 -4.31 9.10
N TYR A 64 -5.92 -3.34 9.15
CA TYR A 64 -5.35 -2.68 7.98
C TYR A 64 -3.84 -2.92 7.93
N TYR A 65 -3.27 -2.99 6.72
CA TYR A 65 -1.82 -3.06 6.53
C TYR A 65 -1.36 -2.11 5.41
N TYR A 66 -0.09 -1.74 5.46
CA TYR A 66 0.58 -1.00 4.40
C TYR A 66 1.90 -1.71 4.05
N PHE A 67 1.98 -2.24 2.84
CA PHE A 67 3.16 -2.98 2.38
C PHE A 67 4.16 -2.03 1.73
N THR A 68 5.35 -1.93 2.31
CA THR A 68 6.37 -0.93 1.92
C THR A 68 7.72 -1.53 1.55
N HIS A 69 7.80 -2.86 1.43
CA HIS A 69 9.05 -3.52 1.07
C HIS A 69 9.18 -3.64 -0.45
N ARG A 70 10.24 -3.06 -1.01
CA ARG A 70 10.58 -3.25 -2.43
C ARG A 70 11.45 -4.50 -2.56
N THR A 71 10.93 -5.50 -3.28
CA THR A 71 11.64 -6.75 -3.52
C THR A 71 13.01 -6.49 -4.14
N SER A 72 14.04 -7.12 -3.60
CA SER A 72 15.42 -6.96 -4.06
C SER A 72 15.65 -7.41 -5.50
N THR A 73 14.80 -8.32 -6.00
CA THR A 73 14.79 -8.80 -7.37
C THR A 73 13.76 -8.09 -8.26
N SER A 74 13.18 -6.98 -7.80
CA SER A 74 12.24 -6.19 -8.62
C SER A 74 12.92 -5.72 -9.90
N LEU A 75 12.32 -6.05 -11.04
CA LEU A 75 12.82 -5.66 -12.38
C LEU A 75 12.34 -4.27 -12.81
N TRP A 76 11.41 -3.68 -12.05
CA TRP A 76 10.91 -2.33 -12.29
C TRP A 76 11.97 -1.28 -12.00
N GLY A 77 11.85 -0.08 -12.59
CA GLY A 77 12.77 1.01 -12.28
C GLY A 77 12.67 1.43 -10.80
N GLU A 78 13.78 1.82 -10.17
CA GLU A 78 13.80 2.17 -8.73
C GLU A 78 12.81 3.27 -8.37
N TRP A 79 12.61 4.25 -9.26
CA TRP A 79 11.66 5.36 -9.07
C TRP A 79 10.21 4.90 -8.87
N MET A 80 9.87 3.69 -9.35
CA MET A 80 8.52 3.12 -9.19
C MET A 80 8.25 2.62 -7.76
N GLY A 81 9.29 2.47 -6.93
CA GLY A 81 9.13 2.08 -5.53
C GLY A 81 8.54 0.67 -5.37
N VAL A 82 7.48 0.54 -4.57
CA VAL A 82 6.77 -0.72 -4.36
C VAL A 82 5.55 -0.71 -5.27
N MET A 83 5.54 -1.60 -6.27
CA MET A 83 4.50 -1.63 -7.27
C MET A 83 3.24 -2.31 -6.76
N HIS A 84 2.10 -1.92 -7.32
CA HIS A 84 0.84 -2.60 -7.07
C HIS A 84 0.96 -4.10 -7.42
N GLY A 85 0.70 -4.97 -6.44
CA GLY A 85 0.80 -6.42 -6.57
C GLY A 85 2.13 -7.02 -6.12
N ASP A 86 3.14 -6.22 -5.79
CA ASP A 86 4.43 -6.72 -5.27
C ASP A 86 4.25 -7.50 -3.95
N GLU A 87 3.21 -7.20 -3.16
CA GLU A 87 2.93 -7.91 -1.92
C GLU A 87 2.49 -9.37 -2.14
N MET A 88 1.95 -9.68 -3.31
CA MET A 88 1.31 -10.98 -3.60
C MET A 88 2.30 -12.14 -3.49
N GLU A 89 3.54 -11.93 -3.92
CA GLU A 89 4.57 -12.97 -3.83
C GLU A 89 4.90 -13.31 -2.37
N TYR A 90 4.80 -12.35 -1.46
CA TYR A 90 4.99 -12.57 -0.02
C TYR A 90 3.79 -13.27 0.62
N VAL A 91 2.57 -12.90 0.23
CA VAL A 91 1.34 -13.56 0.69
C VAL A 91 1.32 -15.04 0.34
N PHE A 92 1.82 -15.40 -0.85
CA PHE A 92 1.89 -16.79 -1.31
C PHE A 92 3.20 -17.52 -0.96
N GLY A 93 4.14 -16.86 -0.28
CA GLY A 93 5.38 -17.49 0.15
C GLY A 93 6.40 -17.75 -0.96
N HIS A 94 6.34 -17.00 -2.06
CA HIS A 94 7.31 -17.10 -3.15
C HIS A 94 8.77 -16.96 -2.67
N PRO A 95 9.09 -16.03 -1.74
CA PRO A 95 10.44 -15.92 -1.18
C PRO A 95 10.90 -17.14 -0.38
N LEU A 96 10.02 -18.06 0.01
CA LEU A 96 10.41 -19.29 0.72
C LEU A 96 10.96 -20.37 -0.23
N ASN A 97 10.80 -20.20 -1.55
CA ASN A 97 11.41 -21.09 -2.53
C ASN A 97 12.93 -20.87 -2.57
N MET A 98 13.69 -21.86 -2.09
CA MET A 98 15.16 -21.78 -2.01
C MET A 98 15.86 -21.80 -3.39
N SER A 99 15.15 -22.18 -4.45
CA SER A 99 15.65 -22.09 -5.83
C SER A 99 15.64 -20.66 -6.38
N LEU A 100 15.01 -19.71 -5.68
CA LEU A 100 14.92 -18.31 -6.09
C LEU A 100 15.82 -17.42 -5.24
N GLN A 101 16.25 -16.31 -5.82
CA GLN A 101 17.10 -15.34 -5.17
C GLN A 101 16.24 -14.36 -4.37
N TYR A 102 16.35 -14.44 -3.05
CA TYR A 102 15.77 -13.51 -2.09
C TYR A 102 16.70 -13.41 -0.88
N HIS A 103 16.75 -12.22 -0.28
CA HIS A 103 17.48 -12.01 0.97
C HIS A 103 16.80 -12.74 2.12
N THR A 104 17.56 -13.14 3.13
CA THR A 104 17.02 -13.80 4.33
C THR A 104 15.88 -13.00 4.96
N ARG A 105 16.01 -11.67 5.06
CA ARG A 105 14.95 -10.79 5.59
C ARG A 105 13.66 -10.84 4.78
N GLU A 106 13.73 -11.06 3.46
CA GLU A 106 12.55 -11.18 2.60
C GLU A 106 11.86 -12.53 2.81
N ARG A 107 12.64 -13.59 3.09
CA ARG A 107 12.10 -14.89 3.48
C ARG A 107 11.40 -14.81 4.83
N ASP A 108 12.01 -14.11 5.80
CA ASP A 108 11.41 -13.85 7.11
C ASP A 108 10.11 -13.04 6.98
N LEU A 109 10.13 -12.01 6.13
CA LEU A 109 8.94 -11.19 5.83
C LEU A 109 7.82 -12.03 5.20
N ALA A 110 8.13 -12.89 4.23
CA ALA A 110 7.14 -13.77 3.61
C ALA A 110 6.54 -14.75 4.63
N ALA A 111 7.38 -15.38 5.46
CA ALA A 111 6.91 -16.26 6.53
C ALA A 111 6.00 -15.51 7.52
N HIS A 112 6.33 -14.27 7.87
CA HIS A 112 5.52 -13.44 8.76
C HIS A 112 4.17 -13.04 8.14
N ILE A 113 4.16 -12.62 6.87
CA ILE A 113 2.92 -12.27 6.14
C ILE A 113 2.02 -13.52 5.99
N MET A 114 2.57 -14.65 5.58
CA MET A 114 1.82 -15.91 5.49
C MET A 114 1.20 -16.31 6.84
N GLN A 115 1.95 -16.17 7.94
CA GLN A 115 1.43 -16.42 9.29
C GLN A 115 0.28 -15.46 9.63
N SER A 116 0.38 -14.20 9.23
CA SER A 116 -0.66 -13.21 9.49
C SER A 116 -1.95 -13.52 8.75
N PHE A 117 -1.86 -13.82 7.45
CA PHE A 117 -3.00 -14.21 6.61
C PHE A 117 -3.67 -15.51 7.09
N THR A 118 -2.87 -16.54 7.38
CA THR A 118 -3.41 -17.83 7.87
C THR A 118 -4.05 -17.68 9.25
N ARG A 119 -3.48 -16.88 10.15
CA ARG A 119 -4.08 -16.62 11.46
C ARG A 119 -5.37 -15.84 11.37
N PHE A 120 -5.43 -14.82 10.51
CA PHE A 120 -6.67 -14.08 10.26
C PHE A 120 -7.76 -15.01 9.73
N ALA A 121 -7.44 -15.88 8.77
CA ALA A 121 -8.38 -16.86 8.23
C ALA A 121 -8.91 -17.84 9.30
N LEU A 122 -8.07 -18.22 10.28
CA LEU A 122 -8.45 -19.17 11.34
C LEU A 122 -9.14 -18.53 12.54
N THR A 123 -8.85 -17.28 12.85
CA THR A 123 -9.20 -16.66 14.14
C THR A 123 -9.83 -15.28 14.05
N GLY A 124 -9.85 -14.67 12.86
CA GLY A 124 -10.25 -13.27 12.66
C GLY A 124 -9.20 -12.25 13.10
N LYS A 125 -8.02 -12.66 13.60
CA LYS A 125 -6.94 -11.76 14.05
C LYS A 125 -5.63 -12.07 13.35
N PRO A 126 -4.92 -11.10 12.74
CA PRO A 126 -3.70 -11.38 11.97
C PRO A 126 -2.45 -11.56 12.84
N HIS A 127 -2.49 -11.20 14.13
CA HIS A 127 -1.29 -11.11 14.97
C HIS A 127 -1.31 -12.12 16.13
N LYS A 128 -0.14 -12.36 16.73
CA LYS A 128 -0.05 -13.15 17.98
C LYS A 128 -0.53 -12.33 19.19
N PRO A 129 -0.92 -12.96 20.31
CA PRO A 129 -1.40 -12.24 21.50
C PRO A 129 -0.40 -11.22 22.08
N ASP A 130 0.90 -11.44 21.89
CA ASP A 130 2.01 -10.60 22.34
C ASP A 130 2.39 -9.49 21.34
N GLU A 131 1.83 -9.52 20.13
CA GLU A 131 2.10 -8.56 19.06
C GLU A 131 1.00 -7.48 19.00
N LYS A 132 1.42 -6.23 18.84
CA LYS A 132 0.49 -5.10 18.71
C LYS A 132 0.13 -4.86 17.24
N TRP A 133 -1.07 -5.27 16.86
CA TRP A 133 -1.72 -4.83 15.63
C TRP A 133 -3.12 -4.34 16.01
N PRO A 134 -3.32 -3.03 16.20
CA PRO A 134 -4.60 -2.49 16.64
C PRO A 134 -5.66 -2.64 15.55
N LEU A 135 -6.93 -2.63 15.97
CA LEU A 135 -8.04 -2.48 15.04
C LEU A 135 -7.98 -1.11 14.37
N TYR A 136 -8.32 -1.09 13.09
CA TYR A 136 -8.51 0.13 12.32
C TYR A 136 -9.72 0.91 12.86
N SER A 137 -9.58 2.23 12.94
CA SER A 137 -10.70 3.15 13.16
C SER A 137 -10.41 4.49 12.49
N ARG A 138 -11.43 5.31 12.24
CA ARG A 138 -11.20 6.67 11.70
C ARG A 138 -10.21 7.49 12.54
N ALA A 139 -10.19 7.29 13.85
CA ALA A 139 -9.29 8.00 14.78
C ALA A 139 -7.86 7.42 14.83
N SER A 140 -7.70 6.17 14.39
CA SER A 140 -6.44 5.42 14.36
C SER A 140 -6.40 4.61 13.06
N PRO A 141 -6.17 5.27 11.90
CA PRO A 141 -6.12 4.62 10.60
C PRO A 141 -4.86 3.77 10.42
#